data_AF-A0A1G7KHS1-F1
#
_entry.id   AF-A0A1G7KHS1-F1
#
_cell.length_a   1.000
_cell.length_b   1.000
_cell.length_c   1.000
_cell.angle_alpha   90.00
_cell.angle_beta   90.00
_cell.angle_gamma   90.00
#
_symmetry.space_group_name_H-M   'P 1'
#
loop_
_entity.id
_entity.type
_entity.pdbx_description
1 polymer ?
#
loop_
_entity_poly.entity_id
_entity_poly.type
_entity_poly.pdbx_seq_one_letter_code
_entity_poly.pdbx_strand_id
1 'polypeptide(L)' 'MFVDFRDQPPPPPWPPAPPPRRISRREEKVLTWVIGFNLLMLLFGPLAGSSVIDALVAIARG' A
#
# COMPACT_ATOMS: atom_id res chain seq x y z
N MET A 1 6.71 -42.65 -35.14
CA MET A 1 5.28 -42.79 -34.79
C MET A 1 4.82 -41.47 -34.20
N PHE A 2 3.75 -40.88 -34.71
CA PHE A 2 3.15 -39.66 -34.14
C PHE A 2 2.01 -40.09 -33.21
N VAL A 3 1.94 -39.50 -32.02
CA VAL A 3 0.84 -39.72 -31.08
C VAL A 3 -0.39 -38.97 -31.63
N ASP A 4 -1.45 -39.71 -31.93
CA ASP A 4 -2.74 -39.14 -32.36
C ASP A 4 -3.51 -38.70 -31.11
N PHE A 5 -3.75 -37.40 -30.97
CA PHE A 5 -4.38 -36.80 -29.79
C PHE A 5 -5.91 -36.71 -29.89
N ARG A 6 -6.53 -37.42 -30.85
CA ARG A 6 -7.98 -37.41 -31.08
C ARG A 6 -8.82 -37.82 -29.86
N ASP A 7 -8.26 -38.62 -28.96
CA ASP A 7 -8.94 -39.09 -27.76
C ASP A 7 -8.66 -38.23 -26.51
N GLN A 8 -7.94 -37.10 -26.62
CA GLN A 8 -7.72 -36.23 -25.47
C GLN A 8 -8.97 -35.39 -25.17
N PRO A 9 -9.56 -35.52 -23.98
CA PRO A 9 -10.66 -34.64 -23.58
C PRO A 9 -10.16 -33.19 -23.50
N PRO A 10 -11.01 -32.21 -23.83
CA PRO A 10 -10.63 -30.81 -23.72
C PRO A 10 -10.22 -30.47 -22.28
N PRO A 11 -9.21 -29.59 -22.10
CA PRO A 11 -8.80 -29.17 -20.77
C PRO A 11 -9.98 -28.54 -20.02
N PRO A 12 -10.03 -28.68 -18.69
CA PRO A 12 -11.09 -28.09 -17.89
C PRO A 12 -11.11 -26.56 -18.07
N PRO A 13 -12.30 -25.92 -17.98
CA PRO A 13 -12.41 -24.47 -18.04
C PRO A 13 -11.54 -23.81 -16.98
N TRP A 14 -10.96 -22.64 -17.31
CA TRP A 14 -10.27 -21.83 -16.34
C TRP A 14 -11.20 -21.46 -15.18
N PRO A 15 -10.73 -21.56 -13.91
CA PRO A 15 -11.52 -21.12 -12.78
C PRO A 15 -11.79 -19.61 -12.89
N PRO A 16 -12.97 -19.14 -12.45
CA PRO A 16 -13.28 -17.72 -12.46
C PRO A 16 -12.28 -16.95 -11.59
N ALA A 17 -11.98 -15.71 -12.01
CA ALA A 17 -11.13 -14.83 -11.22
C ALA A 17 -11.73 -14.64 -9.80
N PRO A 18 -10.90 -14.61 -8.75
CA PRO A 18 -11.38 -14.38 -7.40
C PRO A 18 -12.09 -13.03 -7.30
N PRO A 19 -13.14 -12.91 -6.47
CA PRO A 19 -13.86 -11.66 -6.31
C PRO A 19 -12.91 -10.57 -5.76
N PRO A 20 -13.12 -9.31 -6.16
CA PRO A 20 -12.31 -8.21 -5.65
C PRO A 20 -12.45 -8.12 -4.13
N ARG A 21 -11.32 -7.96 -3.44
CA ARG A 21 -11.30 -7.75 -1.98
C ARG A 21 -12.02 -6.45 -1.67
N ARG A 22 -13.09 -6.54 -0.87
CA ARG A 22 -13.81 -5.37 -0.36
C ARG A 22 -13.17 -4.93 0.94
N ILE A 23 -12.92 -3.64 1.08
CA ILE A 23 -12.49 -3.05 2.35
C ILE A 23 -13.59 -3.28 3.40
N SER A 24 -13.21 -3.85 4.53
CA SER A 24 -14.06 -3.94 5.71
C SER A 24 -14.21 -2.55 6.36
N ARG A 25 -15.28 -2.34 7.12
CA ARG A 25 -15.49 -1.06 7.84
C ARG A 25 -14.33 -0.71 8.80
N ARG A 26 -13.64 -1.73 9.32
CA ARG A 26 -12.47 -1.54 10.19
C ARG A 26 -11.28 -1.03 9.39
N GLU A 27 -11.02 -1.60 8.22
CA GLU A 27 -9.95 -1.16 7.32
C GLU A 27 -10.22 0.25 6.81
N GLU A 28 -11.46 0.59 6.49
CA GLU A 28 -11.85 1.94 6.08
C GLU A 28 -11.54 2.95 7.19
N LYS A 29 -11.94 2.67 8.44
CA LYS A 29 -11.65 3.53 9.59
C LYS A 29 -10.15 3.72 9.83
N VAL A 30 -9.36 2.65 9.71
CA VAL A 30 -7.90 2.72 9.82
C VAL A 30 -7.32 3.56 8.69
N LEU A 31 -7.76 3.34 7.45
CA LEU A 31 -7.29 4.08 6.28
C LEU A 31 -7.59 5.58 6.42
N THR A 32 -8.80 5.95 6.84
CA THR A 32 -9.15 7.36 7.11
C THR A 32 -8.24 7.96 8.18
N TRP A 33 -7.95 7.22 9.25
CA TRP A 33 -7.06 7.69 10.31
C TRP A 33 -5.63 7.90 9.82
N VAL A 34 -5.10 6.97 9.03
CA VAL A 34 -3.74 7.07 8.46
C VAL A 34 -3.63 8.28 7.54
N ILE A 35 -4.62 8.49 6.65
CA ILE A 35 -4.66 9.65 5.76
C ILE A 35 -4.72 10.94 6.57
N GLY A 36 -5.63 11.02 7.54
CA GLY A 36 -5.77 12.20 8.41
C GLY A 36 -4.50 12.50 9.21
N PHE A 37 -3.88 11.48 9.78
CA PHE A 37 -2.62 11.62 10.50
C PHE A 37 -1.48 12.09 9.61
N ASN A 38 -1.35 11.53 8.39
CA ASN A 38 -0.33 11.96 7.45
C ASN A 38 -0.50 13.42 7.02
N LEU A 39 -1.75 13.84 6.76
CA LEU A 39 -2.06 15.23 6.41
C LEU A 39 -1.77 16.19 7.57
N LEU A 40 -2.04 15.75 8.80
CA LEU A 40 -1.68 16.50 10.00
C LEU A 40 -0.16 16.59 10.16
N MET A 41 0.56 15.49 9.97
CA MET A 41 2.02 15.48 9.97
C MET A 41 2.61 16.38 8.88
N LEU A 42 1.95 16.56 7.74
CA LEU A 42 2.39 17.50 6.72
C LEU A 42 2.44 18.94 7.24
N LEU A 43 1.53 19.33 8.13
CA LEU A 43 1.55 20.63 8.81
C LEU A 43 2.64 20.71 9.87
N PHE A 44 2.88 19.60 10.56
CA PHE A 44 3.99 19.49 11.51
C PHE A 44 5.34 19.34 10.81
N GLY A 45 5.42 18.94 9.55
CA GLY A 45 6.65 18.76 8.79
C GLY A 45 7.51 20.02 8.75
N PRO A 46 6.96 21.20 8.43
CA PRO A 46 7.66 22.48 8.57
C PRO A 46 8.07 22.80 10.01
N LEU A 47 7.23 22.52 11.00
CA LEU A 47 7.51 22.78 12.43
C LEU A 47 8.60 21.85 13.00
N ALA A 48 8.61 20.59 12.57
CA ALA A 48 9.60 19.58 12.90
C ALA A 48 10.88 19.77 12.07
N GLY A 49 10.76 20.25 10.84
CA GLY A 49 11.87 20.57 9.96
C GLY A 49 12.66 21.76 10.47
N SER A 50 11.98 22.84 10.91
CA SER A 50 12.65 23.99 11.51
C SER A 50 13.34 23.61 12.82
N SER A 51 12.71 22.80 13.68
CA SER A 51 13.33 22.39 14.94
C SER A 51 14.54 21.47 14.76
N VAL A 52 14.53 20.59 13.74
CA VAL A 52 15.71 19.78 13.38
C VAL A 52 16.82 20.66 12.81
N ILE A 53 16.49 21.63 11.94
CA ILE A 53 17.48 22.59 11.42
C ILE A 53 18.05 23.44 12.55
N ASP A 54 17.22 23.96 13.45
CA ASP A 54 17.65 24.73 14.61
C ASP A 54 18.56 23.91 15.53
N ALA A 55 18.23 22.63 15.78
CA ALA A 55 19.06 21.73 16.55
C ALA A 55 20.43 21.49 15.88
N LEU A 56 20.44 21.27 14.56
CA LEU A 56 21.69 21.08 13.80
C LEU A 56 22.55 22.36 13.79
N VAL A 57 21.93 23.53 13.64
CA VAL A 57 22.64 24.82 13.72
C VAL A 57 23.18 25.07 15.12
N ALA A 58 22.43 24.72 16.17
CA ALA A 58 22.89 24.85 17.55
C ALA A 58 24.10 23.95 17.83
N ILE A 59 24.09 22.71 17.31
CA ILE A 59 25.23 21.78 17.40
C ILE A 59 26.44 22.29 16.60
N ALA A 60 26.23 22.88 15.42
CA ALA A 60 27.32 23.35 14.56
C ALA A 60 27.96 24.67 15.04
N ARG A 61 27.25 25.45 15.87
CA ARG A 61 27.73 26.70 16.46
C ARG A 61 28.28 26.54 17.89
N GLY A 62 27.98 25.42 18.54
CA GLY A 62 28.53 25.03 19.84
C GLY A 62 29.85 24.29 19.68
#